data_AF-A0A2V6E0D7-F1
#
_entry.id   AF-A0A2V6E0D7-F1
#
_cell.length_a   1.000
_cell.length_b   1.000
_cell.length_c   1.000
_cell.angle_alpha   90.00
_cell.angle_beta   90.00
_cell.angle_gamma   90.00
#
_symmetry.space_group_name_H-M   'P 1'
#
loop_
_entity.id
_entity.type
_entity.pdbx_description
1 polymer ?
#
loop_
_entity_poly.entity_id
_entity_poly.type
_entity_poly.pdbx_seq_one_letter_code
_entity_poly.pdbx_strand_id
1 'polypeptide(L)'
;MHLMSLPFAIRCVLSVLLLTPVTSFSAALVQRNPPMRPANADSPILIWDVDLKLAKSLPRNFRTTDDHLEAKSGQKIPANTGLADLRASGGGEFTADGFKLLLGRTRGPATVFDLRQETHIFVNGLPVSWFATNDWANVGRTCDEIQADEAGRVKSLKPGSKIVVHPGAAIKKPGVPSSAPENVTVKHASTERELVAANNAAYVRLTVTDHARPLDEEVDRFILAVRALPENGWAHFHCEAGRGRTTTFMVLYDMLRNANRVSLEDIARRQQLLGYDYDVLRSPDPGDWKAPYTEDRNAFVRAFYDYARANPGGRPQLWSEWLKSRTD
;
A
#
# COMPACT_ATOMS: atom_id res chain seq x y z
N MET A 1 -28.78 -76.89 -40.35
CA MET A 1 -29.41 -75.87 -41.23
C MET A 1 -30.01 -74.83 -40.31
N HIS A 2 -29.58 -73.58 -40.16
CA HIS A 2 -28.79 -72.62 -40.96
C HIS A 2 -27.91 -71.81 -39.96
N LEU A 3 -26.59 -71.61 -40.13
CA LEU A 3 -25.89 -70.47 -40.79
C LEU A 3 -26.69 -69.14 -40.73
N MET A 4 -26.22 -67.96 -40.31
CA MET A 4 -24.89 -67.36 -40.13
C MET A 4 -25.07 -66.01 -39.37
N SER A 5 -24.14 -65.66 -38.46
CA SER A 5 -23.22 -64.48 -38.49
C SER A 5 -23.63 -63.19 -37.74
N LEU A 6 -22.79 -62.81 -36.77
CA LEU A 6 -22.67 -61.54 -36.01
C LEU A 6 -22.30 -60.31 -36.90
N PRO A 7 -22.03 -59.08 -36.37
CA PRO A 7 -22.81 -58.20 -35.45
C PRO A 7 -22.80 -56.73 -35.96
N PHE A 8 -23.58 -55.80 -35.37
CA PHE A 8 -23.32 -54.35 -35.60
C PHE A 8 -23.57 -53.47 -34.38
N ALA A 9 -22.43 -52.95 -33.87
CA ALA A 9 -22.16 -51.65 -33.26
C ALA A 9 -23.06 -51.06 -32.16
N ILE A 10 -22.43 -50.97 -30.98
CA ILE A 10 -22.70 -50.07 -29.86
C ILE A 10 -22.72 -48.60 -30.34
N ARG A 11 -23.81 -47.88 -30.08
CA ARG A 11 -23.83 -46.40 -30.13
C ARG A 11 -23.65 -45.85 -28.71
N CYS A 12 -22.40 -45.65 -28.30
CA CYS A 12 -22.07 -44.73 -27.22
C CYS A 12 -22.22 -43.30 -27.74
N VAL A 13 -23.21 -42.55 -27.24
CA VAL A 13 -23.29 -41.11 -27.43
C VAL A 13 -22.29 -40.47 -26.46
N LEU A 14 -21.06 -40.27 -26.92
CA LEU A 14 -20.12 -39.36 -26.25
C LEU A 14 -20.55 -37.93 -26.59
N SER A 15 -21.18 -37.26 -25.64
CA SER A 15 -21.29 -35.80 -25.64
C SER A 15 -19.89 -35.23 -25.39
N VAL A 16 -19.17 -34.94 -26.47
CA VAL A 16 -17.93 -34.15 -26.41
C VAL A 16 -18.34 -32.72 -26.05
N LEU A 17 -18.22 -32.36 -24.77
CA LEU A 17 -18.16 -30.96 -24.38
C LEU A 17 -16.89 -30.38 -25.01
N LEU A 18 -17.07 -29.66 -26.11
CA LEU A 18 -16.07 -28.73 -26.61
C LEU A 18 -15.92 -27.63 -25.57
N LEU A 19 -14.98 -27.84 -24.63
CA LEU A 19 -14.40 -26.76 -23.84
C LEU A 19 -13.74 -25.82 -24.85
N THR A 20 -14.45 -24.76 -25.21
CA THR A 20 -13.81 -23.63 -25.88
C THR A 20 -12.72 -23.14 -24.92
N PRO A 21 -11.45 -23.07 -25.35
CA PRO A 21 -10.46 -22.39 -24.54
C PRO A 21 -10.97 -20.96 -24.41
N VAL A 22 -11.31 -20.55 -23.19
CA VAL A 22 -11.48 -19.15 -22.87
C VAL A 22 -10.11 -18.56 -23.12
N THR A 23 -9.92 -17.99 -24.31
CA THR A 23 -8.77 -17.15 -24.63
C THR A 23 -8.83 -16.00 -23.65
N SER A 24 -8.18 -16.17 -22.51
CA SER A 24 -7.98 -15.12 -21.55
C SER A 24 -7.13 -14.11 -22.29
N PHE A 25 -7.74 -13.01 -22.72
CA PHE A 25 -6.99 -11.87 -23.22
C PHE A 25 -6.10 -11.43 -22.06
N SER A 26 -4.86 -11.91 -22.06
CA SER A 26 -3.78 -11.42 -21.20
C SER A 26 -3.39 -10.05 -21.74
N ALA A 27 -4.31 -9.10 -21.64
CA ALA A 27 -3.94 -7.69 -21.71
C ALA A 27 -2.98 -7.49 -20.56
N ALA A 28 -1.68 -7.36 -20.87
CA ALA A 28 -0.66 -7.16 -19.88
C ALA A 28 -1.13 -6.09 -18.88
N LEU A 29 -1.06 -6.38 -17.58
CA LEU A 29 -1.47 -5.50 -16.48
C LEU A 29 -0.51 -4.30 -16.32
N VAL A 30 -0.04 -3.78 -17.44
CA VAL A 30 0.77 -2.57 -17.56
C VAL A 30 -0.06 -1.41 -17.05
N GLN A 31 0.59 -0.54 -16.28
CA GLN A 31 0.01 0.69 -15.76
C GLN A 31 -0.58 1.52 -16.90
N ARG A 32 -1.91 1.69 -16.93
CA ARG A 32 -2.60 2.34 -18.06
C ARG A 32 -2.48 3.86 -18.06
N ASN A 33 -2.27 4.45 -16.88
CA ASN A 33 -2.16 5.90 -16.68
C ASN A 33 -1.01 6.19 -15.70
N PRO A 34 0.26 6.16 -16.15
CA PRO A 34 1.37 6.48 -15.27
C PRO A 34 1.30 7.95 -14.82
N PRO A 35 1.49 8.25 -13.52
CA PRO A 35 1.61 9.62 -13.04
C PRO A 35 2.67 10.41 -13.82
N MET A 36 2.39 11.69 -14.07
CA MET A 36 3.35 12.58 -14.71
C MET A 36 3.98 13.50 -13.67
N ARG A 37 5.31 13.59 -13.69
CA ARG A 37 6.08 14.47 -12.81
C ARG A 37 5.64 15.93 -13.02
N PRO A 38 5.18 16.64 -11.98
CA PRO A 38 4.65 17.99 -12.13
C PRO A 38 5.77 19.02 -12.33
N ALA A 39 5.45 20.18 -12.91
CA ALA A 39 6.43 21.24 -13.18
C ALA A 39 7.13 21.79 -11.92
N ASN A 40 6.46 21.75 -10.75
CA ASN A 40 7.05 22.17 -9.48
C ASN A 40 7.78 21.02 -8.74
N ALA A 41 7.99 19.85 -9.37
CA ALA A 41 8.71 18.74 -8.76
C ALA A 41 10.17 19.06 -8.43
N ASP A 42 10.78 19.99 -9.17
CA ASP A 42 12.18 20.41 -8.96
C ASP A 42 12.28 21.63 -8.03
N SER A 43 11.16 22.13 -7.52
CA SER A 43 11.09 23.15 -6.47
C SER A 43 9.99 22.82 -5.46
N PRO A 44 10.06 21.65 -4.80
CA PRO A 44 9.05 21.23 -3.85
C PRO A 44 9.12 22.06 -2.56
N ILE A 45 7.97 22.26 -1.92
CA ILE A 45 7.83 23.03 -0.69
C ILE A 45 8.01 22.10 0.51
N LEU A 46 8.87 22.48 1.44
CA LEU A 46 9.04 21.74 2.70
C LEU A 46 7.85 21.98 3.62
N ILE A 47 7.21 20.89 4.06
CA ILE A 47 5.99 20.94 4.86
C ILE A 47 6.05 20.05 6.09
N TRP A 48 5.22 20.34 7.09
CA TRP A 48 4.84 19.38 8.12
C TRP A 48 3.86 18.34 7.56
N ASP A 49 4.15 17.05 7.77
CA ASP A 49 3.24 15.97 7.35
C ASP A 49 2.15 15.63 8.38
N VAL A 50 2.29 16.17 9.59
CA VAL A 50 1.35 15.95 10.70
C VAL A 50 0.79 17.28 11.19
N ASP A 51 -0.38 17.22 11.84
CA ASP A 51 -0.84 18.32 12.68
C ASP A 51 0.03 18.35 13.95
N LEU A 52 0.78 19.42 14.15
CA LEU A 52 1.67 19.58 15.30
C LEU A 52 0.92 19.53 16.64
N LYS A 53 -0.38 19.83 16.67
CA LYS A 53 -1.21 19.68 17.88
C LYS A 53 -1.38 18.22 18.29
N LEU A 54 -1.23 17.28 17.34
CA LEU A 54 -1.33 15.85 17.54
C LEU A 54 0.04 15.16 17.58
N ALA A 55 1.12 15.93 17.74
CA ALA A 55 2.49 15.40 17.69
C ALA A 55 2.80 14.34 18.77
N LYS A 56 1.99 14.23 19.81
CA LYS A 56 2.12 13.24 20.90
C LYS A 56 0.97 12.24 20.95
N SER A 57 0.26 12.07 19.83
CA SER A 57 -0.85 11.13 19.69
C SER A 57 -0.44 9.94 18.80
N LEU A 58 -1.27 8.89 18.81
CA LEU A 58 -1.19 7.87 17.75
C LEU A 58 -1.33 8.54 16.37
N PRO A 59 -0.67 8.01 15.33
CA PRO A 59 -0.82 8.54 13.98
C PRO A 59 -2.28 8.55 13.58
N ARG A 60 -2.65 9.53 12.75
CA ARG A 60 -4.01 9.59 12.21
C ARG A 60 -4.36 8.31 11.47
N ASN A 61 -5.63 7.95 11.49
CA ASN A 61 -6.15 6.75 10.83
C ASN A 61 -5.44 5.45 11.28
N PHE A 62 -4.89 5.43 12.50
CA PHE A 62 -4.32 4.22 13.08
C PHE A 62 -5.43 3.18 13.33
N ARG A 63 -5.25 1.97 12.80
CA ARG A 63 -6.07 0.79 13.09
C ARG A 63 -5.24 -0.48 13.11
N THR A 64 -5.78 -1.53 13.70
CA THR A 64 -5.18 -2.86 13.71
C THR A 64 -6.13 -3.90 13.14
N THR A 65 -5.58 -5.04 12.72
CA THR A 65 -6.38 -6.20 12.31
C THR A 65 -7.00 -6.94 13.52
N ASP A 66 -6.70 -6.51 14.74
CA ASP A 66 -7.34 -6.98 15.96
C ASP A 66 -8.58 -6.14 16.34
N ASP A 67 -8.79 -4.99 15.69
CA ASP A 67 -9.92 -4.11 15.98
C ASP A 67 -11.26 -4.76 15.56
N HIS A 68 -12.32 -4.40 16.27
CA HIS A 68 -13.65 -4.95 16.00
C HIS A 68 -14.22 -4.42 14.67
N LEU A 69 -14.83 -5.31 13.89
CA LEU A 69 -15.51 -4.93 12.65
C LEU A 69 -16.91 -4.39 12.96
N GLU A 70 -17.10 -3.08 12.83
CA GLU A 70 -18.39 -2.42 13.00
C GLU A 70 -18.99 -2.05 11.64
N ALA A 71 -20.14 -2.63 11.29
CA ALA A 71 -20.90 -2.27 10.10
C ALA A 71 -22.12 -1.41 10.46
N LYS A 72 -22.55 -0.55 9.54
CA LYS A 72 -23.80 0.22 9.71
C LYS A 72 -25.00 -0.73 9.82
N SER A 73 -26.02 -0.32 10.59
CA SER A 73 -27.22 -1.13 10.82
C SER A 73 -27.81 -1.70 9.52
N GLY A 74 -28.07 -3.00 9.50
CA GLY A 74 -28.60 -3.73 8.34
C GLY A 74 -27.58 -4.17 7.30
N GLN A 75 -26.29 -3.81 7.42
CA GLN A 75 -25.25 -4.31 6.53
C GLN A 75 -24.62 -5.61 7.06
N LYS A 76 -24.35 -6.55 6.15
CA LYS A 76 -23.68 -7.80 6.48
C LYS A 76 -22.22 -7.52 6.91
N ILE A 77 -21.82 -8.09 8.05
CA ILE A 77 -20.42 -8.10 8.50
C ILE A 77 -19.64 -9.09 7.61
N PRO A 78 -18.51 -8.70 7.01
CA PRO A 78 -17.70 -9.58 6.18
C PRO A 78 -17.02 -10.66 7.01
N ALA A 79 -16.56 -11.73 6.36
CA ALA A 79 -15.84 -12.82 7.03
C ALA A 79 -14.56 -12.31 7.75
N ASN A 80 -14.42 -12.66 9.03
CA ASN A 80 -13.26 -12.32 9.86
C ASN A 80 -12.21 -13.44 9.93
N THR A 81 -12.41 -14.55 9.22
CA THR A 81 -11.48 -15.69 9.17
C THR A 81 -10.06 -15.21 8.85
N GLY A 82 -9.12 -15.55 9.73
CA GLY A 82 -7.70 -15.23 9.58
C GLY A 82 -7.32 -13.75 9.67
N LEU A 83 -8.25 -12.86 10.07
CA LEU A 83 -7.98 -11.42 10.14
C LEU A 83 -7.03 -11.08 11.32
N ALA A 84 -7.33 -11.56 12.53
CA ALA A 84 -6.47 -11.34 13.70
C ALA A 84 -5.07 -12.01 13.55
N ASP A 85 -4.98 -13.10 12.79
CA ASP A 85 -3.73 -13.81 12.50
C ASP A 85 -2.79 -13.01 11.59
N LEU A 86 -3.27 -11.95 10.94
CA LEU A 86 -2.43 -11.07 10.11
C LEU A 86 -1.37 -10.36 10.94
N ARG A 87 -1.68 -10.00 12.20
CA ARG A 87 -0.82 -9.19 13.09
C ARG A 87 -0.34 -7.93 12.38
N ALA A 88 -1.28 -7.12 11.91
CA ALA A 88 -0.96 -5.93 11.16
C ALA A 88 -1.67 -4.68 11.68
N SER A 89 -1.06 -3.54 11.43
CA SER A 89 -1.69 -2.24 11.61
C SER A 89 -1.44 -1.34 10.41
N GLY A 90 -2.30 -0.34 10.26
CA GLY A 90 -2.15 0.70 9.27
C GLY A 90 -2.33 2.07 9.90
N GLY A 91 -1.57 3.07 9.46
CA GLY A 91 -1.69 4.44 9.96
C GLY A 91 -1.19 5.45 8.95
N GLY A 92 -1.40 6.73 9.25
CA GLY A 92 -0.72 7.83 8.58
C GLY A 92 0.68 8.05 9.13
N GLU A 93 1.33 9.08 8.60
CA GLU A 93 2.64 9.53 9.06
C GLU A 93 2.65 9.77 10.58
N PHE A 94 3.78 9.44 11.23
CA PHE A 94 3.94 9.49 12.68
C PHE A 94 5.08 10.43 13.09
N THR A 95 5.04 10.92 14.32
CA THR A 95 6.19 11.57 14.97
C THR A 95 7.06 10.52 15.67
N ALA A 96 8.26 10.90 16.13
CA ALA A 96 9.08 10.04 16.97
C ALA A 96 8.34 9.57 18.25
N ASP A 97 7.53 10.44 18.85
CA ASP A 97 6.71 10.10 20.02
C ASP A 97 5.50 9.24 19.62
N GLY A 98 4.83 9.57 18.52
CA GLY A 98 3.71 8.80 17.97
C GLY A 98 4.13 7.39 17.55
N PHE A 99 5.36 7.21 17.08
CA PHE A 99 5.92 5.90 16.75
C PHE A 99 6.07 5.01 17.98
N LYS A 100 6.51 5.56 19.12
CA LYS A 100 6.57 4.81 20.38
C LYS A 100 5.19 4.36 20.85
N LEU A 101 4.19 5.24 20.72
CA LEU A 101 2.80 4.90 21.05
C LEU A 101 2.26 3.79 20.15
N LEU A 102 2.57 3.86 18.85
CA LEU A 102 2.23 2.83 17.88
C LEU A 102 2.89 1.49 18.22
N LEU A 103 4.18 1.47 18.54
CA LEU A 103 4.87 0.23 18.94
C LEU A 103 4.23 -0.41 20.17
N GLY A 104 3.73 0.40 21.11
CA GLY A 104 2.94 -0.07 22.25
C GLY A 104 1.60 -0.73 21.89
N ARG A 105 1.16 -0.64 20.63
CA ARG A 105 -0.02 -1.33 20.08
C ARG A 105 0.32 -2.57 19.25
N THR A 106 1.60 -2.87 19.06
CA THR A 106 2.06 -4.04 18.31
C THR A 106 2.37 -5.22 19.23
N ARG A 107 2.45 -6.43 18.67
CA ARG A 107 2.84 -7.66 19.38
C ARG A 107 3.99 -8.34 18.65
N GLY A 108 5.10 -8.62 19.36
CA GLY A 108 6.29 -9.21 18.77
C GLY A 108 7.14 -8.22 17.97
N PRO A 109 8.15 -8.70 17.20
CA PRO A 109 9.01 -7.84 16.40
C PRO A 109 8.21 -7.10 15.31
N ALA A 110 8.29 -5.77 15.29
CA ALA A 110 7.60 -4.95 14.30
C ALA A 110 8.47 -4.68 13.07
N THR A 111 7.85 -4.75 11.89
CA THR A 111 8.39 -4.29 10.62
C THR A 111 7.52 -3.16 10.08
N VAL A 112 8.12 -1.99 9.90
CA VAL A 112 7.49 -0.81 9.31
C VAL A 112 7.65 -0.86 7.79
N PHE A 113 6.52 -0.86 7.08
CA PHE A 113 6.42 -0.70 5.65
C PHE A 113 6.04 0.74 5.35
N ASP A 114 7.06 1.52 5.01
CA ASP A 114 6.92 2.88 4.51
C ASP A 114 6.60 2.83 3.01
N LEU A 115 5.40 3.29 2.67
CA LEU A 115 4.85 3.25 1.31
C LEU A 115 5.03 4.59 0.56
N ARG A 116 5.87 5.50 1.07
CA ARG A 116 5.99 6.87 0.57
C ARG A 116 7.04 6.98 -0.52
N GLN A 117 6.64 7.49 -1.69
CA GLN A 117 7.59 7.83 -2.76
C GLN A 117 8.19 9.22 -2.56
N GLU A 118 7.39 10.15 -2.03
CA GLU A 118 7.78 11.49 -1.66
C GLU A 118 8.95 11.48 -0.67
N THR A 119 9.92 12.37 -0.91
CA THR A 119 11.08 12.56 -0.02
C THR A 119 10.57 13.03 1.34
N HIS A 120 10.88 12.27 2.38
CA HIS A 120 10.51 12.62 3.75
C HIS A 120 11.61 12.23 4.74
N ILE A 121 11.73 13.02 5.80
CA ILE A 121 12.71 12.83 6.88
C ILE A 121 12.09 13.31 8.20
N PHE A 122 12.84 13.12 9.29
CA PHE A 122 12.51 13.68 10.60
C PHE A 122 13.44 14.83 10.94
N VAL A 123 12.87 15.95 11.38
CA VAL A 123 13.60 17.08 11.98
C VAL A 123 13.09 17.27 13.41
N ASN A 124 13.98 17.19 14.39
CA ASN A 124 13.65 17.29 15.82
C ASN A 124 12.57 16.28 16.27
N GLY A 125 12.49 15.12 15.62
CA GLY A 125 11.49 14.09 15.90
C GLY A 125 10.12 14.34 15.26
N LEU A 126 9.98 15.38 14.42
CA LEU A 126 8.77 15.69 13.67
C LEU A 126 8.98 15.37 12.18
N PRO A 127 7.99 14.74 11.51
CA PRO A 127 8.09 14.36 10.11
C PRO A 127 7.88 15.57 9.20
N VAL A 128 8.77 15.70 8.22
CA VAL A 128 8.69 16.70 7.15
C VAL A 128 8.84 16.03 5.79
N SER A 129 8.17 16.58 4.78
CA SER A 129 8.32 16.13 3.39
C SER A 129 8.45 17.30 2.42
N TRP A 130 8.99 16.98 1.23
CA TRP A 130 9.09 17.92 0.12
C TRP A 130 7.92 17.71 -0.84
N PHE A 131 6.89 18.55 -0.66
CA PHE A 131 5.65 18.46 -1.41
C PHE A 131 5.74 19.21 -2.75
N ALA A 132 5.39 18.51 -3.82
CA ALA A 132 5.04 19.10 -5.12
C ALA A 132 3.56 18.82 -5.41
N THR A 133 3.03 19.35 -6.52
CA THR A 133 1.64 19.10 -6.92
C THR A 133 1.34 17.60 -6.90
N ASN A 134 0.21 17.23 -6.28
CA ASN A 134 -0.24 15.85 -6.11
C ASN A 134 0.68 14.94 -5.27
N ASP A 135 1.66 15.49 -4.56
CA ASP A 135 2.69 14.73 -3.84
C ASP A 135 3.63 13.93 -4.78
N TRP A 136 3.83 14.43 -6.00
CA TRP A 136 4.50 13.71 -7.09
C TRP A 136 5.93 14.20 -7.38
N ALA A 137 6.62 14.75 -6.38
CA ALA A 137 7.98 15.30 -6.54
C ALA A 137 9.01 14.24 -7.03
N ASN A 138 8.76 12.96 -6.75
CA ASN A 138 9.66 11.85 -7.09
C ASN A 138 9.13 10.92 -8.18
N VAL A 139 8.05 11.29 -8.88
CA VAL A 139 7.60 10.53 -10.05
C VAL A 139 8.74 10.43 -11.06
N GLY A 140 9.00 9.20 -11.53
CA GLY A 140 10.08 8.87 -12.47
C GLY A 140 11.45 8.63 -11.81
N ARG A 141 11.58 8.79 -10.49
CA ARG A 141 12.83 8.48 -9.77
C ARG A 141 12.79 7.07 -9.20
N THR A 142 13.96 6.44 -9.13
CA THR A 142 14.13 5.10 -8.54
C THR A 142 14.17 5.16 -7.01
N CYS A 143 13.91 4.03 -6.37
CA CYS A 143 13.99 3.89 -4.90
C CYS A 143 15.37 4.27 -4.34
N ASP A 144 16.45 3.97 -5.06
CA ASP A 144 17.82 4.27 -4.63
C ASP A 144 18.14 5.77 -4.75
N GLU A 145 17.69 6.44 -5.82
CA GLU A 145 17.84 7.90 -5.97
C GLU A 145 17.09 8.66 -4.88
N ILE A 146 15.88 8.21 -4.52
CA ILE A 146 15.06 8.85 -3.48
C ILE A 146 15.74 8.69 -2.11
N GLN A 147 16.16 7.48 -1.76
CA GLN A 147 16.84 7.24 -0.48
C GLN A 147 18.19 7.97 -0.39
N ALA A 148 18.93 8.08 -1.50
CA ALA A 148 20.16 8.85 -1.55
C ALA A 148 19.91 10.36 -1.35
N ASP A 149 18.85 10.91 -1.95
CA ASP A 149 18.42 12.30 -1.73
C ASP A 149 18.02 12.55 -0.27
N GLU A 150 17.23 11.66 0.34
CA GLU A 150 16.85 11.74 1.76
C GLU A 150 18.08 11.72 2.69
N ALA A 151 19.01 10.78 2.48
CA ALA A 151 20.25 10.70 3.24
C ALA A 151 21.12 11.96 3.05
N GLY A 152 21.20 12.49 1.83
CA GLY A 152 21.88 13.74 1.52
C GLY A 152 21.30 14.94 2.27
N ARG A 153 19.97 15.01 2.37
CA ARG A 153 19.25 16.06 3.14
C ARG A 153 19.50 15.94 4.63
N VAL A 154 19.43 14.74 5.20
CA VAL A 154 19.75 14.51 6.62
C VAL A 154 21.18 14.98 6.93
N LYS A 155 22.14 14.64 6.07
CA LYS A 155 23.55 15.04 6.24
C LYS A 155 23.76 16.55 6.15
N SER A 156 22.96 17.27 5.37
CA SER A 156 23.08 18.73 5.23
C SER A 156 22.42 19.49 6.38
N LEU A 157 21.42 18.90 7.04
CA LEU A 157 20.69 19.47 8.17
C LEU A 157 21.41 19.23 9.51
N LYS A 158 22.54 19.92 9.68
CA LYS A 158 23.33 19.90 10.92
C LYS A 158 22.65 20.63 12.08
N PRO A 159 23.00 20.32 13.34
CA PRO A 159 22.58 21.12 14.49
C PRO A 159 22.90 22.61 14.28
N GLY A 160 21.91 23.47 14.48
CA GLY A 160 21.99 24.92 14.25
C GLY A 160 21.47 25.38 12.89
N SER A 161 21.30 24.49 11.90
CA SER A 161 20.69 24.83 10.61
C SER A 161 19.32 25.46 10.79
N LYS A 162 19.01 26.45 9.97
CA LYS A 162 17.71 27.14 9.94
C LYS A 162 16.96 26.71 8.69
N ILE A 163 15.74 26.23 8.87
CA ILE A 163 14.85 25.83 7.79
C ILE A 163 13.49 26.51 7.95
N VAL A 164 12.79 26.66 6.83
CA VAL A 164 11.43 27.18 6.79
C VAL A 164 10.51 26.01 6.45
N VAL A 165 9.52 25.75 7.32
CA VAL A 165 8.58 24.64 7.14
C VAL A 165 7.16 25.19 7.06
N HIS A 166 6.41 24.78 6.04
CA HIS A 166 5.05 25.24 5.83
C HIS A 166 4.03 24.28 6.46
N PRO A 167 2.88 24.79 6.96
CA PRO A 167 1.78 23.94 7.38
C PRO A 167 1.21 23.14 6.20
N GLY A 168 1.33 21.81 6.23
CA GLY A 168 0.99 20.95 5.09
C GLY A 168 -0.47 21.08 4.64
N ALA A 169 -1.42 21.27 5.57
CA ALA A 169 -2.83 21.44 5.23
C ALA A 169 -3.09 22.68 4.35
N ALA A 170 -2.38 23.79 4.62
CA ALA A 170 -2.52 25.03 3.85
C ALA A 170 -1.92 24.92 2.43
N ILE A 171 -0.92 24.05 2.24
CA ILE A 171 -0.31 23.79 0.93
C ILE A 171 -1.11 22.77 0.12
N LYS A 172 -1.60 21.70 0.76
CA LYS A 172 -2.23 20.56 0.09
C LYS A 172 -3.71 20.76 -0.24
N LYS A 173 -4.44 21.60 0.52
CA LYS A 173 -5.91 21.67 0.45
C LYS A 173 -6.39 23.04 -0.05
N PRO A 174 -7.10 23.10 -1.19
CA PRO A 174 -7.77 24.31 -1.62
C PRO A 174 -8.72 24.83 -0.53
N GLY A 175 -8.71 26.14 -0.29
CA GLY A 175 -9.62 26.79 0.65
C GLY A 175 -9.22 26.73 2.14
N VAL A 176 -8.13 26.05 2.50
CA VAL A 176 -7.55 26.19 3.85
C VAL A 176 -6.77 27.51 3.90
N PRO A 177 -7.06 28.41 4.85
CA PRO A 177 -6.33 29.67 4.96
C PRO A 177 -4.83 29.45 5.10
N SER A 178 -4.06 30.24 4.35
CA SER A 178 -2.60 30.23 4.49
C SER A 178 -2.23 30.55 5.92
N SER A 179 -1.44 29.66 6.54
CA SER A 179 -0.82 29.90 7.84
C SER A 179 0.65 30.24 7.60
N ALA A 180 1.18 31.16 8.40
CA ALA A 180 2.57 31.59 8.25
C ALA A 180 3.52 30.38 8.38
N PRO A 181 4.57 30.31 7.54
CA PRO A 181 5.58 29.28 7.68
C PRO A 181 6.36 29.45 9.00
N GLU A 182 6.91 28.34 9.49
CA GLU A 182 7.66 28.29 10.73
C GLU A 182 9.16 28.26 10.47
N ASN A 183 9.91 29.11 11.18
CA ASN A 183 11.36 29.05 11.23
C ASN A 183 11.80 27.99 12.25
N VAL A 184 12.32 26.87 11.77
CA VAL A 184 12.78 25.77 12.62
C VAL A 184 14.29 25.80 12.72
N THR A 185 14.80 25.69 13.96
CA THR A 185 16.21 25.41 14.20
C THR A 185 16.41 23.91 14.35
N VAL A 186 17.20 23.32 13.47
CA VAL A 186 17.51 21.90 13.51
C VAL A 186 18.39 21.62 14.74
N LYS A 187 17.96 20.70 15.58
CA LYS A 187 18.75 20.10 16.67
C LYS A 187 19.23 18.71 16.25
N HIS A 188 18.37 17.96 15.57
CA HIS A 188 18.64 16.64 15.04
C HIS A 188 17.84 16.41 13.76
N ALA A 189 18.42 15.70 12.80
CA ALA A 189 17.74 15.22 11.60
C ALA A 189 18.04 13.72 11.43
N SER A 190 17.07 12.96 10.93
CA SER A 190 17.23 11.54 10.62
C SER A 190 16.30 11.11 9.50
N THR A 191 16.68 10.07 8.78
CA THR A 191 15.77 9.31 7.91
C THR A 191 14.75 8.56 8.76
N GLU A 192 13.65 8.12 8.16
CA GLU A 192 12.71 7.24 8.86
C GLU A 192 13.37 5.91 9.23
N ARG A 193 14.19 5.33 8.34
CA ARG A 193 14.95 4.11 8.61
C ARG A 193 15.76 4.20 9.90
N GLU A 194 16.48 5.30 10.10
CA GLU A 194 17.28 5.53 11.33
C GLU A 194 16.39 5.65 12.57
N LEU A 195 15.26 6.37 12.47
CA LEU A 195 14.31 6.52 13.57
C LEU A 195 13.67 5.17 13.96
N VAL A 196 13.26 4.38 12.98
CA VAL A 196 12.65 3.06 13.17
C VAL A 196 13.65 2.09 13.79
N ALA A 197 14.88 2.04 13.24
CA ALA A 197 15.95 1.20 13.77
C ALA A 197 16.33 1.56 15.22
N ALA A 198 16.37 2.86 15.55
CA ALA A 198 16.66 3.33 16.91
C ALA A 198 15.62 2.87 17.96
N ASN A 199 14.44 2.39 17.52
CA ASN A 199 13.40 1.84 18.39
C ASN A 199 13.25 0.32 18.23
N ASN A 200 14.29 -0.38 17.74
CA ASN A 200 14.35 -1.84 17.60
C ASN A 200 13.26 -2.45 16.70
N ALA A 201 12.82 -1.72 15.67
CA ALA A 201 11.92 -2.21 14.64
C ALA A 201 12.66 -2.36 13.30
N ALA A 202 12.20 -3.29 12.46
CA ALA A 202 12.68 -3.44 11.09
C ALA A 202 12.00 -2.41 10.17
N TYR A 203 12.66 -2.06 9.07
CA TYR A 203 12.19 -1.04 8.13
C TYR A 203 12.28 -1.53 6.69
N VAL A 204 11.20 -1.33 5.94
CA VAL A 204 11.06 -1.64 4.52
C VAL A 204 10.53 -0.39 3.82
N ARG A 205 11.25 0.08 2.79
CA ARG A 205 10.83 1.17 1.93
C ARG A 205 10.24 0.62 0.63
N LEU A 206 9.04 1.08 0.28
CA LEU A 206 8.36 0.82 -0.98
C LEU A 206 7.95 2.17 -1.59
N THR A 207 8.58 2.58 -2.69
CA THR A 207 8.40 3.93 -3.26
C THR A 207 7.14 4.04 -4.11
N VAL A 208 5.97 3.93 -3.49
CA VAL A 208 4.66 3.95 -4.15
C VAL A 208 4.15 5.38 -4.34
N THR A 209 3.98 5.80 -5.59
CA THR A 209 3.44 7.13 -5.94
C THR A 209 2.06 7.34 -5.31
N ASP A 210 1.81 8.53 -4.74
CA ASP A 210 0.50 8.83 -4.19
C ASP A 210 -0.61 8.74 -5.26
N HIS A 211 -1.78 8.29 -4.83
CA HIS A 211 -3.00 8.07 -5.63
C HIS A 211 -2.96 6.92 -6.66
N ALA A 212 -1.79 6.48 -7.12
CA ALA A 212 -1.62 5.42 -8.10
C ALA A 212 -1.56 4.01 -7.47
N ARG A 213 -1.55 2.97 -8.32
CA ARG A 213 -1.18 1.61 -7.92
C ARG A 213 0.33 1.48 -7.70
N PRO A 214 0.81 0.49 -6.93
CA PRO A 214 2.24 0.17 -6.90
C PRO A 214 2.73 -0.38 -8.25
N LEU A 215 3.96 -0.04 -8.60
CA LEU A 215 4.68 -0.64 -9.72
C LEU A 215 4.99 -2.11 -9.44
N ASP A 216 5.10 -2.93 -10.48
CA ASP A 216 5.31 -4.38 -10.34
C ASP A 216 6.58 -4.71 -9.53
N GLU A 217 7.65 -3.92 -9.70
CA GLU A 217 8.89 -4.08 -8.93
C GLU A 217 8.70 -3.81 -7.42
N GLU A 218 7.83 -2.86 -7.05
CA GLU A 218 7.51 -2.58 -5.65
C GLU A 218 6.61 -3.68 -5.07
N VAL A 219 5.78 -4.31 -5.90
CA VAL A 219 4.99 -5.48 -5.49
C VAL A 219 5.91 -6.69 -5.22
N ASP A 220 6.91 -6.92 -6.07
CA ASP A 220 7.91 -7.97 -5.84
C ASP A 220 8.73 -7.70 -4.56
N ARG A 221 9.20 -6.46 -4.37
CA ARG A 221 9.91 -6.05 -3.14
C ARG A 221 9.03 -6.25 -1.90
N PHE A 222 7.74 -5.92 -1.98
CA PHE A 222 6.77 -6.18 -0.92
C PHE A 222 6.60 -7.67 -0.63
N ILE A 223 6.43 -8.52 -1.63
CA ILE A 223 6.29 -9.97 -1.45
C ILE A 223 7.54 -10.56 -0.79
N LEU A 224 8.73 -10.15 -1.23
CA LEU A 224 10.00 -10.59 -0.63
C LEU A 224 10.10 -10.17 0.83
N ALA A 225 9.72 -8.94 1.16
CA ALA A 225 9.68 -8.46 2.54
C ALA A 225 8.66 -9.22 3.39
N VAL A 226 7.47 -9.52 2.87
CA VAL A 226 6.45 -10.33 3.55
C VAL A 226 6.96 -11.76 3.82
N ARG A 227 7.62 -12.38 2.84
CA ARG A 227 8.22 -13.72 2.98
C ARG A 227 9.31 -13.77 4.07
N ALA A 228 9.94 -12.63 4.36
CA ALA A 228 11.00 -12.49 5.35
C ALA A 228 10.50 -12.07 6.74
N LEU A 229 9.19 -11.80 6.91
CA LEU A 229 8.64 -11.47 8.22
C LEU A 229 8.82 -12.63 9.21
N PRO A 230 9.16 -12.35 10.48
CA PRO A 230 9.15 -13.37 11.53
C PRO A 230 7.76 -14.00 11.66
N GLU A 231 7.69 -15.28 12.03
CA GLU A 231 6.43 -16.00 12.21
C GLU A 231 5.49 -15.29 13.19
N ASN A 232 6.04 -14.72 14.27
CA ASN A 232 5.32 -13.95 15.26
C ASN A 232 5.38 -12.43 15.03
N GLY A 233 5.88 -11.98 13.88
CA GLY A 233 6.13 -10.57 13.56
C GLY A 233 4.86 -9.76 13.33
N TRP A 234 5.00 -8.45 13.48
CA TRP A 234 3.94 -7.47 13.25
C TRP A 234 4.27 -6.59 12.04
N ALA A 235 3.33 -6.45 11.10
CA ALA A 235 3.50 -5.57 9.95
C ALA A 235 2.76 -4.24 10.17
N HIS A 236 3.49 -3.12 10.20
CA HIS A 236 2.88 -1.79 10.23
C HIS A 236 3.00 -1.13 8.85
N PHE A 237 1.88 -0.81 8.21
CA PHE A 237 1.84 -0.12 6.92
C PHE A 237 1.52 1.36 7.12
N HIS A 238 2.28 2.24 6.48
CA HIS A 238 1.94 3.66 6.52
C HIS A 238 2.20 4.37 5.20
N CYS A 239 1.52 5.50 5.05
CA CYS A 239 1.79 6.50 4.03
C CYS A 239 1.45 7.86 4.66
N GLU A 240 1.49 8.95 3.91
CA GLU A 240 1.19 10.28 4.48
C GLU A 240 -0.14 10.31 5.26
N ALA A 241 -1.25 9.93 4.61
CA ALA A 241 -2.60 10.01 5.21
C ALA A 241 -3.06 8.75 5.97
N GLY A 242 -2.43 7.61 5.74
CA GLY A 242 -2.94 6.33 6.26
C GLY A 242 -4.18 5.81 5.57
N ARG A 243 -4.48 6.28 4.35
CA ARG A 243 -5.67 5.89 3.58
C ARG A 243 -5.29 5.09 2.34
N GLY A 244 -5.09 5.72 1.19
CA GLY A 244 -4.98 5.01 -0.10
C GLY A 244 -3.93 3.92 -0.17
N ARG A 245 -2.64 4.31 -0.05
CA ARG A 245 -1.51 3.37 -0.11
C ARG A 245 -1.57 2.37 1.05
N THR A 246 -1.76 2.85 2.28
CA THR A 246 -1.90 2.00 3.47
C THR A 246 -2.98 0.94 3.35
N THR A 247 -4.21 1.31 3.03
CA THR A 247 -5.32 0.35 2.89
C THR A 247 -5.07 -0.61 1.73
N THR A 248 -4.49 -0.13 0.63
CA THR A 248 -4.11 -1.00 -0.48
C THR A 248 -3.16 -2.10 0.00
N PHE A 249 -2.06 -1.76 0.67
CA PHE A 249 -1.09 -2.76 1.13
C PHE A 249 -1.60 -3.64 2.27
N MET A 250 -2.46 -3.12 3.15
CA MET A 250 -3.16 -3.97 4.13
C MET A 250 -4.05 -5.00 3.43
N VAL A 251 -4.76 -4.62 2.36
CA VAL A 251 -5.56 -5.54 1.53
C VAL A 251 -4.66 -6.55 0.82
N LEU A 252 -3.54 -6.14 0.20
CA LEU A 252 -2.62 -7.07 -0.46
C LEU A 252 -2.05 -8.08 0.54
N TYR A 253 -1.61 -7.61 1.71
CA TYR A 253 -1.09 -8.46 2.78
C TYR A 253 -2.13 -9.47 3.28
N ASP A 254 -3.37 -9.02 3.42
CA ASP A 254 -4.49 -9.87 3.76
C ASP A 254 -4.73 -10.95 2.69
N MET A 255 -4.77 -10.56 1.42
CA MET A 255 -4.90 -11.49 0.29
C MET A 255 -3.82 -12.57 0.29
N LEU A 256 -2.55 -12.21 0.50
CA LEU A 256 -1.45 -13.18 0.56
C LEU A 256 -1.69 -14.26 1.63
N ARG A 257 -2.38 -13.96 2.73
CA ARG A 257 -2.62 -14.90 3.84
C ARG A 257 -3.98 -15.58 3.80
N ASN A 258 -4.96 -15.00 3.10
CA ASN A 258 -6.37 -15.40 3.24
C ASN A 258 -7.14 -15.58 1.92
N ALA A 259 -6.59 -15.22 0.75
CA ALA A 259 -7.35 -15.28 -0.51
C ALA A 259 -7.77 -16.71 -0.92
N ASN A 260 -7.09 -17.74 -0.41
CA ASN A 260 -7.48 -19.14 -0.64
C ASN A 260 -8.76 -19.56 0.11
N ARG A 261 -9.24 -18.75 1.08
CA ARG A 261 -10.37 -19.08 1.96
C ARG A 261 -11.37 -17.95 2.20
N VAL A 262 -11.03 -16.71 1.82
CA VAL A 262 -11.89 -15.52 1.94
C VAL A 262 -12.02 -14.84 0.58
N SER A 263 -13.24 -14.41 0.22
CA SER A 263 -13.49 -13.73 -1.05
C SER A 263 -12.81 -12.37 -1.14
N LEU A 264 -12.60 -11.90 -2.36
CA LEU A 264 -12.11 -10.55 -2.65
C LEU A 264 -12.98 -9.49 -1.96
N GLU A 265 -14.31 -9.64 -2.08
CA GLU A 265 -15.28 -8.70 -1.55
C GLU A 265 -15.21 -8.63 -0.02
N ASP A 266 -15.08 -9.78 0.67
CA ASP A 266 -14.97 -9.80 2.13
C ASP A 266 -13.63 -9.23 2.62
N ILE A 267 -12.52 -9.52 1.94
CA ILE A 267 -11.20 -8.94 2.26
C ILE A 267 -11.22 -7.42 2.06
N ALA A 268 -11.72 -6.94 0.92
CA ALA A 268 -11.80 -5.51 0.66
C ALA A 268 -12.74 -4.82 1.66
N ARG A 269 -13.90 -5.43 1.94
CA ARG A 269 -14.90 -4.86 2.85
C ARG A 269 -14.41 -4.81 4.30
N ARG A 270 -13.76 -5.85 4.82
CA ARG A 270 -13.26 -5.82 6.21
C ARG A 270 -12.15 -4.79 6.39
N GLN A 271 -11.27 -4.64 5.41
CA GLN A 271 -10.23 -3.60 5.43
C GLN A 271 -10.82 -2.19 5.25
N GLN A 272 -11.92 -2.04 4.50
CA GLN A 272 -12.67 -0.79 4.41
C GLN A 272 -13.28 -0.39 5.76
N LEU A 273 -13.92 -1.34 6.46
CA LEU A 273 -14.52 -1.10 7.78
C LEU A 273 -13.47 -0.68 8.81
N LEU A 274 -12.29 -1.31 8.79
CA LEU A 274 -11.15 -0.91 9.62
C LEU A 274 -10.51 0.41 9.15
N GLY A 275 -10.55 0.69 7.85
CA GLY A 275 -9.79 1.74 7.16
C GLY A 275 -10.52 3.05 6.95
N TYR A 276 -11.43 3.45 7.85
CA TYR A 276 -12.17 4.72 7.77
C TYR A 276 -12.88 4.89 6.41
N ASP A 277 -13.66 3.88 6.04
CA ASP A 277 -14.47 3.79 4.82
C ASP A 277 -13.70 3.85 3.49
N TYR A 278 -12.35 3.74 3.52
CA TYR A 278 -11.58 3.71 2.27
C TYR A 278 -11.77 2.38 1.53
N ASP A 279 -12.48 2.42 0.41
CA ASP A 279 -12.73 1.27 -0.45
C ASP A 279 -11.73 1.21 -1.61
N VAL A 280 -10.93 0.14 -1.63
CA VAL A 280 -9.95 -0.12 -2.70
C VAL A 280 -10.59 -0.59 -4.00
N LEU A 281 -11.84 -1.06 -3.95
CA LEU A 281 -12.66 -1.49 -5.10
C LEU A 281 -13.70 -0.46 -5.51
N ARG A 282 -13.66 0.76 -4.95
CA ARG A 282 -14.61 1.82 -5.30
C ARG A 282 -14.60 2.11 -6.80
N SER A 283 -15.78 2.46 -7.31
CA SER A 283 -15.89 3.01 -8.66
C SER A 283 -15.12 4.32 -8.77
N PRO A 284 -14.46 4.59 -9.90
CA PRO A 284 -13.90 5.91 -10.19
C PRO A 284 -15.00 6.98 -10.20
N ASP A 285 -14.77 8.10 -9.53
CA ASP A 285 -15.71 9.23 -9.49
C ASP A 285 -15.65 10.01 -10.82
N PRO A 286 -16.74 10.08 -11.62
CA PRO A 286 -16.71 10.78 -12.89
C PRO A 286 -16.35 12.26 -12.72
N GLY A 287 -15.36 12.73 -13.49
CA GLY A 287 -14.88 14.12 -13.43
C GLY A 287 -13.83 14.40 -12.34
N ASP A 288 -13.53 13.44 -11.44
CA ASP A 288 -12.36 13.54 -10.57
C ASP A 288 -11.10 13.23 -11.38
N TRP A 289 -10.08 14.09 -11.28
CA TRP A 289 -8.78 13.85 -11.91
C TRP A 289 -8.10 12.56 -11.41
N LYS A 290 -8.52 12.05 -10.23
CA LYS A 290 -8.06 10.78 -9.66
C LYS A 290 -8.75 9.55 -10.25
N ALA A 291 -9.76 9.71 -11.09
CA ALA A 291 -10.54 8.60 -11.63
C ALA A 291 -9.66 7.59 -12.41
N PRO A 292 -8.76 7.99 -13.33
CA PRO A 292 -7.94 7.03 -14.09
C PRO A 292 -7.02 6.20 -13.18
N TYR A 293 -6.48 6.81 -12.12
CA TYR A 293 -5.63 6.12 -11.14
C TYR A 293 -6.44 5.20 -10.22
N THR A 294 -7.68 5.56 -9.92
CA THR A 294 -8.60 4.71 -9.15
C THR A 294 -9.00 3.48 -9.96
N GLU A 295 -9.28 3.64 -11.25
CA GLU A 295 -9.58 2.53 -12.17
C GLU A 295 -8.40 1.55 -12.27
N ASP A 296 -7.20 2.08 -12.51
CA ASP A 296 -5.99 1.27 -12.64
C ASP A 296 -5.64 0.52 -11.34
N ARG A 297 -5.80 1.17 -10.18
CA ARG A 297 -5.64 0.50 -8.88
C ARG A 297 -6.69 -0.59 -8.65
N ASN A 298 -7.95 -0.37 -9.03
CA ASN A 298 -9.00 -1.39 -8.89
C ASN A 298 -8.68 -2.63 -9.74
N ALA A 299 -8.29 -2.42 -11.00
CA ALA A 299 -7.85 -3.50 -11.89
C ALA A 299 -6.64 -4.27 -11.30
N PHE A 300 -5.64 -3.55 -10.77
CA PHE A 300 -4.50 -4.16 -10.09
C PHE A 300 -4.91 -4.99 -8.87
N VAL A 301 -5.74 -4.46 -7.96
CA VAL A 301 -6.17 -5.17 -6.74
C VAL A 301 -6.91 -6.46 -7.09
N ARG A 302 -7.75 -6.46 -8.14
CA ARG A 302 -8.43 -7.67 -8.63
C ARG A 302 -7.44 -8.70 -9.16
N ALA A 303 -6.49 -8.28 -9.97
CA ALA A 303 -5.47 -9.19 -10.48
C ALA A 303 -4.54 -9.72 -9.38
N PHE A 304 -4.23 -8.91 -8.36
CA PHE A 304 -3.43 -9.33 -7.22
C PHE A 304 -4.16 -10.37 -6.37
N TYR A 305 -5.49 -10.28 -6.25
CA TYR A 305 -6.27 -11.33 -5.59
C TYR A 305 -6.12 -12.68 -6.31
N ASP A 306 -6.21 -12.70 -7.64
CA ASP A 306 -5.98 -13.92 -8.43
C ASP A 306 -4.56 -14.47 -8.23
N TYR A 307 -3.56 -13.58 -8.22
CA TYR A 307 -2.18 -13.95 -7.90
C TYR A 307 -2.08 -14.58 -6.51
N ALA A 308 -2.63 -13.94 -5.48
CA ALA A 308 -2.54 -14.40 -4.10
C ALA A 308 -3.28 -15.72 -3.87
N ARG A 309 -4.36 -15.98 -4.62
CA ARG A 309 -5.03 -17.29 -4.65
C ARG A 309 -4.16 -18.38 -5.24
N ALA A 310 -3.50 -18.09 -6.35
CA ALA A 310 -2.59 -19.03 -7.02
C ALA A 310 -1.25 -19.18 -6.27
N ASN A 311 -0.84 -18.16 -5.51
CA ASN A 311 0.43 -18.09 -4.80
C ASN A 311 0.25 -17.73 -3.30
N PRO A 312 -0.36 -18.60 -2.47
CA PRO A 312 -0.54 -18.32 -1.05
C PRO A 312 0.79 -18.00 -0.34
N GLY A 313 0.78 -17.00 0.54
CA GLY A 313 1.98 -16.45 1.18
C GLY A 313 2.93 -15.75 0.20
N GLY A 314 2.44 -15.44 -1.00
CA GLY A 314 3.23 -14.92 -2.11
C GLY A 314 4.22 -15.95 -2.62
N ARG A 315 3.89 -17.25 -2.61
CA ARG A 315 4.75 -18.37 -3.06
C ARG A 315 3.95 -19.34 -3.94
N PRO A 316 4.58 -20.03 -4.93
CA PRO A 316 6.02 -20.07 -5.18
C PRO A 316 6.57 -18.86 -5.96
N GLN A 317 5.76 -18.23 -6.81
CA GLN A 317 6.21 -17.17 -7.71
C GLN A 317 6.14 -15.79 -7.05
N LEU A 318 7.02 -14.89 -7.49
CA LEU A 318 6.83 -13.44 -7.34
C LEU A 318 5.73 -12.95 -8.28
N TRP A 319 5.33 -11.68 -8.11
CA TRP A 319 4.24 -11.10 -8.89
C TRP A 319 4.63 -10.97 -10.36
N SER A 320 5.81 -10.42 -10.65
CA SER A 320 6.27 -10.25 -12.04
C SER A 320 6.50 -11.60 -12.76
N GLU A 321 6.93 -12.62 -12.02
CA GLU A 321 7.08 -14.00 -12.53
C GLU A 321 5.72 -14.59 -12.89
N TRP A 322 4.72 -14.42 -12.03
CA TRP A 322 3.37 -14.89 -12.28
C TRP A 322 2.73 -14.20 -13.48
N LEU A 323 2.92 -12.88 -13.63
CA LEU A 323 2.44 -12.13 -14.80
C LEU A 323 2.98 -12.71 -16.11
N LYS A 324 4.29 -13.01 -16.18
CA LYS A 324 4.93 -13.61 -17.36
C LYS A 324 4.34 -15.00 -17.68
N SER A 325 4.12 -15.82 -16.66
CA SER A 325 3.54 -17.17 -16.84
C SER A 325 2.09 -17.19 -17.33
N ARG A 326 1.40 -16.03 -17.36
CA ARG A 326 0.04 -15.88 -17.88
C ARG A 326 -0.01 -15.33 -19.30
N THR A 327 1.10 -14.82 -19.82
CA THR A 327 1.21 -14.32 -21.20
C THR A 327 1.74 -15.37 -22.17
N ASP A 328 2.34 -16.44 -21.65
CA ASP A 328 2.77 -17.64 -22.38
C ASP A 328 1.62 -18.67 -22.46
#